data_AF-A0A6A5WYH0-F1
#
_entry.id   AF-A0A6A5WYH0-F1
#
_cell.length_a   1.000
_cell.length_b   1.000
_cell.length_c   1.000
_cell.angle_alpha   90.00
_cell.angle_beta   90.00
_cell.angle_gamma   90.00
#
_symmetry.space_group_name_H-M   'P 1'
#
loop_
_entity.id
_entity.type
_entity.pdbx_description
1 polymer ?
#
loop_
_entity_poly.entity_id
_entity_poly.type
_entity_poly.pdbx_seq_one_letter_code
_entity_poly.pdbx_strand_id
1 'polypeptide(L)'
;MPANGTRRVSGQLLTPSTSASSASSGYSPPPRAMPVKVPIGLHTAQAIEFLGFSPKRAQALFDVFMEDTDDDWLDFIIQNILMRDADALDNSDDWVGAMQEMGIGTLLQEAIMDEEFESLRLTQSLKYWVADSIQTRWDSLNELNERVVQHLNLKPGTPHLRGGVDTDRQTFQRNLPGHVTLYRATTKSRLKDVVKKDGKVNLAIARSSPPGDFNSDFSALYFTREEEVVKQYAKFCRRRCPHANVVYLQMWVPEHHFQDVRTAKLEYGDLWRKLVFYSRRNDTYPEDVNKIAREKDIIIGPVSTPWTGHFQKMKTWKEVTERNVWRNGGKYVWMNEEVVTKLSELVRGKVNIYGTHERLTLIAEPWAL
;
A
#
# COMPACT_ATOMS: atom_id res chain seq x y z
N MET A 1 -24.73 22.05 13.97
CA MET A 1 -24.04 20.75 13.84
C MET A 1 -24.92 19.83 13.00
N PRO A 2 -24.38 19.10 12.00
CA PRO A 2 -25.14 18.10 11.26
C PRO A 2 -25.73 17.05 12.22
N ALA A 3 -27.01 16.71 12.05
CA ALA A 3 -27.76 15.87 12.99
C ALA A 3 -27.33 14.38 13.01
N ASN A 4 -26.46 13.96 12.09
CA ASN A 4 -26.11 12.55 11.86
C ASN A 4 -24.60 12.24 12.02
N GLY A 5 -23.82 13.14 12.61
CA GLY A 5 -22.38 12.93 12.85
C GLY A 5 -21.49 12.93 11.59
N THR A 6 -22.04 13.20 10.41
CA THR A 6 -21.28 13.26 9.14
C THR A 6 -21.49 14.59 8.43
N ARG A 7 -20.50 15.02 7.63
CA ARG A 7 -20.57 16.13 6.70
C ARG A 7 -20.52 15.61 5.27
N ARG A 8 -21.27 16.24 4.36
CA ARG A 8 -21.16 15.97 2.93
C ARG A 8 -20.09 16.89 2.34
N VAL A 9 -19.07 16.30 1.76
CA VAL A 9 -17.97 17.01 1.12
C VAL A 9 -18.10 16.83 -0.39
N SER A 10 -18.04 17.94 -1.14
CA SER A 10 -18.01 17.88 -2.60
C SER A 10 -16.78 17.12 -3.07
N GLY A 11 -16.91 16.30 -4.12
CA GLY A 11 -15.79 15.54 -4.68
C GLY A 11 -14.60 16.40 -5.09
N GLN A 12 -14.81 17.70 -5.37
CA GLN A 12 -13.74 18.66 -5.67
C GLN A 12 -12.74 18.88 -4.52
N LEU A 13 -13.13 18.66 -3.26
CA LEU A 13 -12.22 18.72 -2.11
C LEU A 13 -11.46 17.40 -1.91
N LEU A 14 -11.90 16.32 -2.56
CA LEU A 14 -11.31 14.98 -2.44
C LEU A 14 -10.22 14.75 -3.46
N THR A 15 -10.30 15.41 -4.62
CA THR A 15 -9.22 15.42 -5.60
C THR A 15 -8.03 16.20 -5.03
N PRO A 16 -6.81 15.63 -4.94
CA PRO A 16 -5.60 16.43 -4.75
C PRO A 16 -5.56 17.54 -5.79
N SER A 17 -5.05 18.71 -5.41
CA SER A 17 -5.01 19.92 -6.23
C SER A 17 -4.33 19.65 -7.58
N THR A 18 -5.11 19.38 -8.63
CA THR A 18 -4.59 19.29 -10.00
C THR A 18 -4.67 20.66 -10.66
N SER A 19 -3.52 21.19 -11.04
CA SER A 19 -3.40 22.38 -11.86
C SER A 19 -3.85 22.06 -13.27
N ALA A 20 -5.13 22.29 -13.57
CA ALA A 20 -5.61 22.38 -14.95
C ALA A 20 -6.62 23.52 -15.04
N SER A 21 -6.16 24.67 -15.53
CA SER A 21 -7.02 25.76 -15.98
C SER A 21 -6.52 26.19 -17.35
N SER A 22 -6.71 25.30 -18.32
CA SER A 22 -6.54 25.65 -19.73
C SER A 22 -7.92 25.65 -20.37
N ALA A 23 -8.45 26.86 -20.57
CA ALA A 23 -9.62 27.08 -21.40
C ALA A 23 -9.29 26.62 -22.83
N SER A 24 -9.78 25.44 -23.21
CA SER A 24 -9.96 25.08 -24.60
C SER A 24 -11.25 24.26 -24.73
N SER A 25 -12.05 24.67 -25.70
CA SER A 25 -13.42 24.26 -26.01
C SER A 25 -13.60 22.74 -26.13
N GLY A 26 -14.64 22.21 -25.47
CA GLY A 26 -15.14 20.84 -25.70
C GLY A 26 -15.24 19.93 -24.48
N TYR A 27 -15.13 20.45 -23.25
CA TYR A 27 -15.18 19.61 -22.04
C TYR A 27 -16.62 19.32 -21.60
N SER A 28 -17.08 18.09 -21.84
CA SER A 28 -18.21 17.54 -21.09
C SER A 28 -17.78 17.47 -19.62
N PRO A 29 -18.54 18.06 -18.67
CA PRO A 29 -18.18 18.00 -17.26
C PRO A 29 -18.08 16.53 -16.84
N PRO A 30 -17.04 16.14 -16.05
CA PRO A 30 -16.95 14.80 -15.52
C PRO A 30 -18.24 14.47 -14.76
N PRO A 31 -18.67 13.20 -14.74
CA PRO A 31 -19.84 12.79 -13.98
C PRO A 31 -19.72 13.37 -12.57
N ARG A 32 -20.75 14.10 -12.12
CA ARG A 32 -20.77 14.79 -10.82
C ARG A 32 -20.27 13.81 -9.76
N ALA A 33 -19.07 14.03 -9.26
CA ALA A 33 -18.48 13.20 -8.23
C ALA A 33 -19.45 13.16 -7.05
N MET A 34 -19.93 11.95 -6.73
CA MET A 34 -20.91 11.76 -5.67
C MET A 34 -20.37 12.37 -4.37
N PRO A 35 -21.17 13.17 -3.64
CA PRO A 35 -20.72 13.78 -2.41
C PRO A 35 -20.34 12.68 -1.41
N VAL A 36 -19.17 12.81 -0.81
CA VAL A 36 -18.66 11.83 0.15
C VAL A 36 -19.10 12.22 1.54
N LYS A 37 -19.60 11.22 2.28
CA LYS A 37 -19.90 11.36 3.71
C LYS A 37 -18.60 11.22 4.47
N VAL A 38 -18.15 12.30 5.08
CA VAL A 38 -16.95 12.34 5.93
C VAL A 38 -17.42 12.50 7.37
N PRO A 39 -16.93 11.72 8.34
CA PRO A 39 -17.28 11.91 9.74
C PRO A 39 -16.82 13.28 10.25
N ILE A 40 -17.54 13.82 11.23
CA ILE A 40 -17.18 15.12 11.83
C ILE A 40 -16.01 14.95 12.81
N GLY A 41 -15.99 13.85 13.57
CA GLY A 41 -14.91 13.50 14.50
C GLY A 41 -14.18 12.23 14.06
N LEU A 42 -12.87 12.20 14.29
CA LEU A 42 -12.01 11.07 13.92
C LEU A 42 -12.23 9.84 14.82
N HIS A 43 -12.61 10.05 16.08
CA HIS A 43 -12.88 8.97 17.05
C HIS A 43 -14.38 8.84 17.29
N THR A 44 -15.10 8.37 16.28
CA THR A 44 -16.57 8.19 16.32
C THR A 44 -16.97 6.91 15.60
N ALA A 45 -18.17 6.39 15.90
CA ALA A 45 -18.74 5.26 15.16
C ALA A 45 -18.79 5.52 13.64
N GLN A 46 -19.09 6.75 13.21
CA GLN A 46 -19.12 7.12 11.80
C GLN A 46 -17.72 7.08 11.15
N ALA A 47 -16.66 7.31 11.92
CA ALA A 47 -15.30 7.11 11.43
C ALA A 47 -15.01 5.62 11.23
N ILE A 48 -15.41 4.75 12.16
CA ILE A 48 -15.28 3.29 12.00
C ILE A 48 -16.09 2.79 10.77
N GLU A 49 -17.28 3.32 10.54
CA GLU A 49 -18.05 3.05 9.31
C GLU A 49 -17.28 3.48 8.05
N PHE A 50 -16.65 4.65 8.06
CA PHE A 50 -15.79 5.14 6.97
C PHE A 50 -14.61 4.20 6.68
N LEU A 51 -14.02 3.60 7.72
CA LEU A 51 -12.96 2.59 7.60
C LEU A 51 -13.41 1.30 6.90
N GLY A 52 -14.72 1.13 6.72
CA GLY A 52 -15.29 0.05 5.91
C GLY A 52 -16.09 -0.97 6.72
N PHE A 53 -16.41 -0.70 7.98
CA PHE A 53 -17.29 -1.55 8.78
C PHE A 53 -18.77 -1.27 8.49
N SER A 54 -19.62 -2.26 8.76
CA SER A 54 -21.07 -2.07 8.80
C SER A 54 -21.47 -1.12 9.93
N PRO A 55 -22.58 -0.36 9.81
CA PRO A 55 -23.00 0.58 10.86
C PRO A 55 -23.19 -0.09 12.23
N LYS A 56 -23.76 -1.30 12.25
CA LYS A 56 -23.95 -2.08 13.49
C LYS A 56 -22.61 -2.44 14.15
N ARG A 57 -21.64 -2.93 13.37
CA ARG A 57 -20.31 -3.29 13.90
C ARG A 57 -19.52 -2.06 14.31
N ALA A 58 -19.64 -0.97 13.55
CA ALA A 58 -18.98 0.30 13.85
C ALA A 58 -19.45 0.87 15.19
N GLN A 59 -20.75 0.87 15.48
CA GLN A 59 -21.28 1.28 16.78
C GLN A 59 -20.77 0.39 17.90
N ALA A 60 -20.84 -0.94 17.75
CA ALA A 60 -20.37 -1.86 18.78
C ALA A 60 -18.88 -1.72 19.09
N LEU A 61 -18.03 -1.51 18.08
CA LEU A 61 -16.59 -1.25 18.29
C LEU A 61 -16.36 0.07 19.01
N PHE A 62 -17.12 1.11 18.67
CA PHE A 62 -17.03 2.41 19.34
C PHE A 62 -17.43 2.32 20.81
N ASP A 63 -18.53 1.64 21.12
CA ASP A 63 -19.00 1.49 22.50
C ASP A 63 -17.93 0.78 23.36
N VAL A 64 -17.32 -0.29 22.84
CA VAL A 64 -16.22 -1.01 23.53
C VAL A 64 -14.99 -0.13 23.73
N PHE A 65 -14.59 0.65 22.72
CA PHE A 65 -13.45 1.56 22.85
C PHE A 65 -13.69 2.65 23.91
N MET A 66 -14.92 3.18 23.98
CA MET A 66 -15.28 4.22 24.94
C MET A 66 -15.36 3.72 26.39
N GLU A 67 -15.53 2.42 26.60
CA GLU A 67 -15.69 1.85 27.94
C GLU A 67 -14.36 1.75 28.69
N ASP A 68 -13.26 1.30 28.07
CA ASP A 68 -11.97 1.20 28.79
C ASP A 68 -10.78 0.82 27.89
N THR A 69 -10.30 1.72 27.01
CA THR A 69 -9.05 1.45 26.28
C THR A 69 -8.11 2.65 26.29
N ASP A 70 -6.92 2.47 26.89
CA ASP A 70 -5.75 3.35 26.69
C ASP A 70 -5.03 3.08 25.35
N ASP A 71 -5.55 2.15 24.54
CA ASP A 71 -4.97 1.74 23.27
C ASP A 71 -5.06 2.84 22.20
N ASP A 72 -4.10 2.84 21.26
CA ASP A 72 -4.23 3.63 20.05
C ASP A 72 -5.50 3.20 19.27
N TRP A 73 -6.29 4.18 18.87
CA TRP A 73 -7.60 3.98 18.23
C TRP A 73 -7.55 3.05 17.02
N LEU A 74 -6.53 3.22 16.17
CA LEU A 74 -6.41 2.42 14.96
C LEU A 74 -5.91 1.02 15.29
N ASP A 75 -4.94 0.91 16.20
CA ASP A 75 -4.42 -0.37 16.64
C ASP A 75 -5.52 -1.22 17.28
N PHE A 76 -6.36 -0.64 18.14
CA PHE A 76 -7.53 -1.33 18.71
C PHE A 76 -8.44 -1.93 17.64
N ILE A 77 -8.73 -1.17 16.58
CA ILE A 77 -9.60 -1.61 15.47
C ILE A 77 -8.94 -2.74 14.67
N ILE A 78 -7.65 -2.60 14.34
CA ILE A 78 -6.91 -3.61 13.59
C ILE A 78 -6.78 -4.89 14.41
N GLN A 79 -6.43 -4.80 15.70
CA GLN A 79 -6.35 -5.96 16.59
C GLN A 79 -7.69 -6.69 16.71
N ASN A 80 -8.81 -5.96 16.75
CA ASN A 80 -10.15 -6.56 16.76
C ASN A 80 -10.46 -7.43 15.53
N ILE A 81 -9.75 -7.25 14.42
CA ILE A 81 -9.82 -8.08 13.21
C ILE A 81 -8.83 -9.23 13.29
N LEU A 82 -7.59 -8.94 13.68
CA LEU A 82 -6.53 -9.93 13.73
C LEU A 82 -6.85 -11.06 14.73
N MET A 83 -7.52 -10.73 15.82
CA MET A 83 -7.96 -11.65 16.88
C MET A 83 -9.19 -12.50 16.54
N ARG A 84 -9.82 -12.33 15.36
CA ARG A 84 -10.96 -13.16 14.93
C ARG A 84 -10.47 -14.52 14.44
N ASP A 85 -11.25 -15.57 14.61
CA ASP A 85 -10.85 -16.89 14.10
C ASP A 85 -10.99 -16.99 12.57
N ALA A 86 -12.01 -16.32 12.01
CA ALA A 86 -12.23 -16.30 10.57
C ALA A 86 -11.07 -15.63 9.81
N ASP A 87 -10.51 -16.35 8.85
CA ASP A 87 -9.65 -15.82 7.79
C ASP A 87 -9.92 -16.60 6.52
N ALA A 88 -9.73 -15.96 5.38
CA ALA A 88 -9.85 -16.59 4.07
C ALA A 88 -8.51 -16.42 3.35
N LEU A 89 -8.01 -17.50 2.80
CA LEU A 89 -6.61 -17.58 2.41
C LEU A 89 -6.42 -17.94 0.93
N ASP A 90 -7.40 -18.63 0.33
CA ASP A 90 -7.46 -18.90 -1.12
C ASP A 90 -8.91 -18.90 -1.66
N ASN A 91 -9.09 -19.20 -2.95
CA ASN A 91 -10.39 -19.16 -3.62
C ASN A 91 -11.41 -20.21 -3.14
N SER A 92 -10.98 -21.23 -2.41
CA SER A 92 -11.90 -22.25 -1.87
C SER A 92 -12.56 -21.82 -0.56
N ASP A 93 -12.02 -20.78 0.09
CA ASP A 93 -12.53 -20.29 1.37
C ASP A 93 -13.71 -19.32 1.18
N ASP A 94 -14.58 -19.21 2.18
CA ASP A 94 -15.71 -18.27 2.17
C ASP A 94 -15.25 -16.85 2.58
N TRP A 95 -14.70 -16.11 1.62
CA TRP A 95 -14.24 -14.73 1.84
C TRP A 95 -15.36 -13.79 2.30
N VAL A 96 -16.56 -13.95 1.72
CA VAL A 96 -17.70 -13.07 2.02
C VAL A 96 -18.23 -13.36 3.41
N GLY A 97 -18.43 -14.63 3.77
CA GLY A 97 -18.82 -15.04 5.11
C GLY A 97 -17.83 -14.58 6.17
N ALA A 98 -16.53 -14.76 5.95
CA ALA A 98 -15.50 -14.31 6.87
C ALA A 98 -15.52 -12.78 7.06
N MET A 99 -15.70 -11.99 6.00
CA MET A 99 -15.86 -10.53 6.10
C MET A 99 -17.15 -10.12 6.84
N GLN A 100 -18.24 -10.86 6.64
CA GLN A 100 -19.51 -10.62 7.35
C GLN A 100 -19.36 -10.90 8.85
N GLU A 101 -18.64 -11.95 9.24
CA GLU A 101 -18.32 -12.26 10.63
C GLU A 101 -17.47 -11.17 11.29
N MET A 102 -16.48 -10.63 10.57
CA MET A 102 -15.71 -9.46 11.00
C MET A 102 -16.56 -8.17 11.08
N GLY A 103 -17.73 -8.17 10.45
CA GLY A 103 -18.66 -7.04 10.37
C GLY A 103 -18.25 -5.98 9.36
N ILE A 104 -17.48 -6.35 8.34
CA ILE A 104 -17.09 -5.49 7.22
C ILE A 104 -18.31 -5.14 6.38
N GLY A 105 -18.43 -3.88 5.95
CA GLY A 105 -19.53 -3.38 5.13
C GLY A 105 -19.45 -3.82 3.67
N THR A 106 -20.61 -3.91 3.01
CA THR A 106 -20.75 -4.45 1.64
C THR A 106 -19.84 -3.76 0.62
N LEU A 107 -19.69 -2.43 0.69
CA LEU A 107 -18.82 -1.69 -0.25
C LEU A 107 -17.36 -2.12 -0.19
N LEU A 108 -16.81 -2.42 0.99
CA LEU A 108 -15.45 -2.91 1.11
C LEU A 108 -15.36 -4.40 0.72
N GLN A 109 -16.39 -5.20 1.02
CA GLN A 109 -16.48 -6.59 0.56
C GLN A 109 -16.43 -6.68 -0.97
N GLU A 110 -17.29 -5.94 -1.65
CA GLU A 110 -17.35 -5.86 -3.12
C GLU A 110 -16.03 -5.36 -3.73
N ALA A 111 -15.35 -4.43 -3.05
CA ALA A 111 -14.08 -3.91 -3.52
C ALA A 111 -12.92 -4.91 -3.36
N ILE A 112 -12.93 -5.70 -2.29
CA ILE A 112 -11.95 -6.78 -2.10
C ILE A 112 -12.22 -7.90 -3.10
N MET A 113 -13.47 -8.31 -3.27
CA MET A 113 -13.91 -9.43 -4.11
C MET A 113 -14.01 -9.11 -5.61
N ASP A 114 -13.55 -7.95 -6.04
CA ASP A 114 -13.57 -7.55 -7.43
C ASP A 114 -12.71 -8.49 -8.30
N GLU A 115 -13.33 -9.11 -9.30
CA GLU A 115 -12.72 -10.14 -10.16
C GLU A 115 -11.53 -9.60 -10.96
N GLU A 116 -11.48 -8.29 -11.29
CA GLU A 116 -10.31 -7.68 -11.96
C GLU A 116 -9.03 -7.87 -11.13
N PHE A 117 -9.17 -7.95 -9.80
CA PHE A 117 -8.05 -8.02 -8.86
C PHE A 117 -7.91 -9.38 -8.18
N GLU A 118 -8.53 -10.45 -8.71
CA GLU A 118 -8.45 -11.79 -8.13
C GLU A 118 -7.00 -12.23 -7.87
N SER A 119 -6.13 -12.05 -8.87
CA SER A 119 -4.70 -12.39 -8.72
C SER A 119 -3.99 -11.54 -7.67
N LEU A 120 -4.46 -10.33 -7.36
CA LEU A 120 -3.87 -9.50 -6.30
C LEU A 120 -4.46 -9.80 -4.93
N ARG A 121 -5.79 -9.94 -4.82
CA ARG A 121 -6.50 -10.41 -3.62
C ARG A 121 -5.92 -11.73 -3.15
N LEU A 122 -5.66 -12.60 -4.10
CA LEU A 122 -4.79 -13.76 -4.02
C LEU A 122 -3.59 -13.59 -3.07
N THR A 123 -2.86 -12.46 -3.17
CA THR A 123 -1.47 -12.33 -2.71
C THR A 123 -1.28 -12.31 -1.21
N GLN A 124 -2.36 -12.17 -0.44
CA GLN A 124 -2.34 -12.13 1.01
C GLN A 124 -3.68 -12.66 1.56
N SER A 125 -3.74 -12.93 2.86
CA SER A 125 -4.98 -13.36 3.50
C SER A 125 -6.04 -12.25 3.52
N LEU A 126 -7.29 -12.63 3.77
CA LEU A 126 -8.38 -11.69 3.96
C LEU A 126 -8.07 -10.72 5.10
N LYS A 127 -7.60 -11.22 6.26
CA LYS A 127 -7.22 -10.36 7.39
C LYS A 127 -6.20 -9.30 7.01
N TYR A 128 -5.18 -9.67 6.23
CA TYR A 128 -4.21 -8.71 5.72
C TYR A 128 -4.89 -7.62 4.88
N TRP A 129 -5.73 -7.99 3.91
CA TRP A 129 -6.37 -7.01 3.04
C TRP A 129 -7.34 -6.10 3.76
N VAL A 130 -8.08 -6.64 4.74
CA VAL A 130 -8.98 -5.86 5.58
C VAL A 130 -8.18 -4.87 6.43
N ALA A 131 -7.13 -5.32 7.12
CA ALA A 131 -6.27 -4.46 7.93
C ALA A 131 -5.59 -3.36 7.09
N ASP A 132 -5.00 -3.73 5.94
CA ASP A 132 -4.38 -2.77 5.01
C ASP A 132 -5.38 -1.76 4.45
N SER A 133 -6.62 -2.19 4.18
CA SER A 133 -7.71 -1.29 3.74
C SER A 133 -8.10 -0.30 4.82
N ILE A 134 -8.21 -0.75 6.06
CA ILE A 134 -8.58 0.08 7.21
C ILE A 134 -7.49 1.11 7.49
N GLN A 135 -6.22 0.69 7.55
CA GLN A 135 -5.08 1.61 7.67
C GLN A 135 -5.13 2.66 6.56
N THR A 136 -5.26 2.22 5.31
CA THR A 136 -5.29 3.12 4.14
C THR A 136 -6.46 4.12 4.22
N ARG A 137 -7.63 3.66 4.66
CA ARG A 137 -8.82 4.51 4.84
C ARG A 137 -8.65 5.48 6.00
N TRP A 138 -8.00 5.07 7.08
CA TRP A 138 -7.70 5.93 8.22
C TRP A 138 -6.74 7.06 7.84
N ASP A 139 -5.64 6.73 7.17
CA ASP A 139 -4.69 7.71 6.66
C ASP A 139 -5.41 8.72 5.73
N SER A 140 -6.23 8.21 4.83
CA SER A 140 -7.03 9.04 3.91
C SER A 140 -8.01 9.94 4.66
N LEU A 141 -8.63 9.44 5.73
CA LEU A 141 -9.55 10.21 6.56
C LEU A 141 -8.82 11.34 7.29
N ASN A 142 -7.64 11.08 7.85
CA ASN A 142 -6.80 12.11 8.47
C ASN A 142 -6.42 13.20 7.47
N GLU A 143 -5.92 12.82 6.29
CA GLU A 143 -5.59 13.76 5.22
C GLU A 143 -6.81 14.59 4.78
N LEU A 144 -8.00 13.99 4.73
CA LEU A 144 -9.24 14.69 4.40
C LEU A 144 -9.66 15.65 5.51
N ASN A 145 -9.52 15.24 6.77
CA ASN A 145 -9.87 16.08 7.90
C ASN A 145 -8.95 17.30 8.01
N GLU A 146 -7.64 17.12 7.87
CA GLU A 146 -6.66 18.20 7.82
C GLU A 146 -6.99 19.20 6.72
N ARG A 147 -7.29 18.72 5.50
CA ARG A 147 -7.70 19.59 4.38
C ARG A 147 -8.96 20.39 4.67
N VAL A 148 -9.97 19.76 5.28
CA VAL A 148 -11.21 20.47 5.64
C VAL A 148 -10.94 21.52 6.71
N VAL A 149 -10.16 21.20 7.75
CA VAL A 149 -9.79 22.15 8.81
C VAL A 149 -9.01 23.33 8.24
N GLN A 150 -8.03 23.08 7.37
CA GLN A 150 -7.30 24.13 6.66
C GLN A 150 -8.25 25.01 5.85
N HIS A 151 -9.16 24.42 5.08
CA HIS A 151 -10.12 25.17 4.27
C HIS A 151 -11.07 26.03 5.11
N LEU A 152 -11.52 25.55 6.28
CA LEU A 152 -12.37 26.29 7.19
C LEU A 152 -11.62 27.43 7.92
N ASN A 153 -10.32 27.25 8.17
CA ASN A 153 -9.48 28.25 8.85
C ASN A 153 -8.94 29.33 7.91
N LEU A 154 -8.94 29.10 6.60
CA LEU A 154 -8.53 30.09 5.61
C LEU A 154 -9.61 31.15 5.47
N LYS A 155 -9.26 32.42 5.76
CA LYS A 155 -10.10 33.57 5.42
C LYS A 155 -10.36 33.58 3.90
N PRO A 156 -11.57 33.92 3.44
CA PRO A 156 -11.84 34.08 2.02
C PRO A 156 -10.92 35.19 1.46
N GLY A 157 -9.93 34.81 0.65
CA GLY A 157 -9.05 35.76 -0.04
C GLY A 157 -7.55 35.47 -0.03
N THR A 158 -7.05 34.47 0.70
CA THR A 158 -5.61 34.14 0.64
C THR A 158 -5.34 33.23 -0.57
N PRO A 159 -4.65 33.71 -1.63
CA PRO A 159 -4.33 32.88 -2.77
C PRO A 159 -3.35 31.79 -2.34
N HIS A 160 -3.76 30.52 -2.46
CA HIS A 160 -2.81 29.43 -2.36
C HIS A 160 -1.83 29.54 -3.53
N LEU A 161 -0.55 29.68 -3.20
CA LEU A 161 0.56 29.59 -4.13
C LEU A 161 0.50 28.21 -4.82
N ARG A 162 -0.13 28.20 -5.99
CA ARG A 162 -0.14 27.10 -6.96
C ARG A 162 1.28 26.93 -7.48
N GLY A 163 2.06 26.10 -6.81
CA GLY A 163 3.33 25.59 -7.33
C GLY A 163 3.07 24.57 -8.43
N GLY A 164 2.74 25.06 -9.64
CA GLY A 164 2.71 24.26 -10.85
C GLY A 164 3.64 24.89 -11.85
N VAL A 165 4.94 24.62 -11.73
CA VAL A 165 5.84 24.82 -12.87
C VAL A 165 5.42 23.78 -13.91
N ASP A 166 5.19 24.23 -15.15
CA ASP A 166 5.21 23.39 -16.36
C ASP A 166 6.62 22.78 -16.47
N THR A 167 6.97 21.88 -15.55
CA THR A 167 8.13 21.04 -15.74
C THR A 167 7.71 20.05 -16.81
N ASP A 168 8.23 20.30 -18.01
CA ASP A 168 8.35 19.40 -19.13
C ASP A 168 8.02 17.97 -18.77
N ARG A 169 7.16 17.34 -19.56
CA ARG A 169 6.83 15.92 -19.61
C ARG A 169 8.09 15.05 -19.46
N GLN A 170 8.64 14.96 -18.24
CA GLN A 170 9.69 14.02 -17.91
C GLN A 170 8.97 12.70 -17.85
N THR A 171 8.97 12.08 -19.03
CA THR A 171 8.52 10.73 -19.27
C THR A 171 8.90 9.90 -18.06
N PHE A 172 7.92 9.18 -17.54
CA PHE A 172 7.99 8.12 -16.54
C PHE A 172 9.10 7.07 -16.82
N GLN A 173 9.87 7.23 -17.89
CA GLN A 173 10.90 6.36 -18.43
C GLN A 173 12.23 7.11 -18.61
N ARG A 174 12.73 7.76 -17.57
CA ARG A 174 14.16 8.10 -17.56
C ARG A 174 14.91 6.78 -17.32
N ASN A 175 15.48 6.18 -18.36
CA ASN A 175 16.47 5.13 -18.15
C ASN A 175 17.80 5.82 -17.85
N LEU A 176 18.31 5.65 -16.63
CA LEU A 176 19.60 6.20 -16.23
C LEU A 176 20.67 5.13 -16.51
N PRO A 177 21.65 5.37 -17.41
CA PRO A 177 22.69 4.39 -17.71
C PRO A 177 23.41 3.89 -16.44
N GLY A 178 23.72 2.60 -16.39
CA GLY A 178 24.34 1.96 -15.22
C GLY A 178 23.44 1.86 -13.98
N HIS A 179 22.13 2.02 -14.13
CA HIS A 179 21.15 1.87 -13.06
C HIS A 179 20.02 0.92 -13.44
N VAL A 180 19.50 0.22 -12.44
CA VAL A 180 18.25 -0.55 -12.53
C VAL A 180 17.10 0.33 -12.05
N THR A 181 16.12 0.55 -12.92
CA THR A 181 14.88 1.24 -12.57
C THR A 181 13.93 0.29 -11.82
N LEU A 182 13.46 0.72 -10.66
CA LEU A 182 12.59 -0.04 -9.78
C LEU A 182 11.36 0.76 -9.37
N TYR A 183 10.25 0.05 -9.15
CA TYR A 183 8.94 0.62 -8.93
C TYR A 183 8.25 0.05 -7.69
N ARG A 184 7.43 0.89 -7.06
CA ARG A 184 6.50 0.51 -5.98
C ARG A 184 5.26 1.41 -6.01
N ALA A 185 4.10 0.86 -5.70
CA ALA A 185 2.87 1.62 -5.48
C ALA A 185 2.51 1.54 -4.00
N THR A 186 2.05 2.65 -3.45
CA THR A 186 1.61 2.74 -2.06
C THR A 186 0.78 4.02 -1.88
N THR A 187 0.32 4.30 -0.68
CA THR A 187 -0.31 5.58 -0.34
C THR A 187 0.73 6.66 -0.09
N LYS A 188 0.32 7.90 -0.30
CA LYS A 188 1.09 9.11 0.01
C LYS A 188 1.51 9.14 1.49
N SER A 189 0.58 8.86 2.40
CA SER A 189 0.84 8.76 3.84
C SER A 189 2.03 7.85 4.18
N ARG A 190 2.12 6.68 3.53
CA ARG A 190 3.20 5.70 3.72
C ARG A 190 4.55 6.13 3.14
N LEU A 191 4.58 7.16 2.29
CA LEU A 191 5.81 7.76 1.78
C LEU A 191 6.14 9.10 2.43
N LYS A 192 5.35 9.53 3.43
CA LYS A 192 5.68 10.72 4.21
C LYS A 192 7.10 10.58 4.77
N ASP A 193 7.92 11.62 4.59
CA ASP A 193 9.33 11.65 5.00
C ASP A 193 10.29 10.69 4.27
N VAL A 194 9.86 10.00 3.20
CA VAL A 194 10.77 9.16 2.39
C VAL A 194 11.78 10.03 1.67
N VAL A 195 11.40 11.22 1.20
CA VAL A 195 12.32 12.22 0.64
C VAL A 195 12.21 13.47 1.49
N LYS A 196 13.33 13.93 2.04
CA LYS A 196 13.41 15.15 2.86
C LYS A 196 13.70 16.37 1.99
N LYS A 197 13.45 17.56 2.53
CA LYS A 197 13.67 18.84 1.83
C LYS A 197 15.13 19.06 1.40
N ASP A 198 16.09 18.49 2.13
CA ASP A 198 17.52 18.52 1.77
C ASP A 198 17.90 17.45 0.73
N GLY A 199 16.91 16.71 0.21
CA GLY A 199 17.05 15.63 -0.75
C GLY A 199 17.46 14.29 -0.14
N LYS A 200 17.69 14.19 1.18
CA LYS A 200 17.97 12.90 1.83
C LYS A 200 16.80 11.95 1.64
N VAL A 201 17.11 10.67 1.43
CA VAL A 201 16.11 9.62 1.29
C VAL A 201 16.11 8.77 2.56
N ASN A 202 14.95 8.31 3.00
CA ASN A 202 14.78 7.33 4.07
C ASN A 202 13.87 6.20 3.59
N LEU A 203 14.45 5.11 3.09
CA LEU A 203 13.67 3.97 2.61
C LEU A 203 13.24 3.00 3.74
N ALA A 204 13.76 3.16 4.96
CA ALA A 204 13.44 2.27 6.07
C ALA A 204 11.95 2.31 6.44
N ILE A 205 11.33 3.48 6.34
CA ILE A 205 9.90 3.67 6.61
C ILE A 205 8.99 3.08 5.53
N ALA A 206 9.53 2.74 4.36
CA ALA A 206 8.80 2.09 3.28
C ALA A 206 8.88 0.56 3.34
N ARG A 207 9.39 -0.03 4.42
CA ARG A 207 9.46 -1.50 4.57
C ARG A 207 8.05 -2.09 4.72
N SER A 208 7.89 -3.31 4.22
CA SER A 208 6.67 -4.10 4.38
C SER A 208 6.83 -5.06 5.55
N SER A 209 5.78 -5.22 6.34
CA SER A 209 5.73 -6.19 7.44
C SER A 209 5.70 -7.64 6.92
N PRO A 210 6.16 -8.61 7.74
CA PRO A 210 5.94 -10.02 7.48
C PRO A 210 4.45 -10.43 7.58
N PRO A 211 4.06 -11.60 7.03
CA PRO A 211 4.87 -12.45 6.14
C PRO A 211 4.85 -11.95 4.69
N GLY A 212 5.95 -12.17 3.98
CA GLY A 212 6.06 -11.94 2.54
C GLY A 212 6.72 -13.12 1.82
N ASP A 213 7.12 -12.91 0.56
CA ASP A 213 7.72 -13.98 -0.25
C ASP A 213 9.07 -14.44 0.29
N PHE A 214 9.84 -13.51 0.84
CA PHE A 214 11.21 -13.81 1.31
C PHE A 214 11.45 -13.40 2.76
N ASN A 215 10.46 -12.77 3.43
CA ASN A 215 10.56 -12.35 4.83
C ASN A 215 9.50 -13.04 5.68
N SER A 216 9.93 -13.94 6.57
CA SER A 216 9.05 -14.70 7.47
C SER A 216 8.55 -13.84 8.61
N ASP A 217 9.47 -13.36 9.45
CA ASP A 217 9.22 -12.75 10.76
C ASP A 217 9.89 -11.37 10.93
N PHE A 218 10.52 -10.85 9.88
CA PHE A 218 11.14 -9.53 9.86
C PHE A 218 10.58 -8.67 8.72
N SER A 219 10.71 -7.34 8.84
CA SER A 219 10.28 -6.43 7.76
C SER A 219 11.26 -6.47 6.59
N ALA A 220 10.81 -6.18 5.37
CA ALA A 220 11.70 -6.09 4.21
C ALA A 220 11.24 -5.03 3.21
N LEU A 221 12.17 -4.46 2.44
CA LEU A 221 11.86 -3.45 1.44
C LEU A 221 11.68 -4.10 0.06
N TYR A 222 10.47 -4.03 -0.48
CA TYR A 222 10.08 -4.64 -1.73
C TYR A 222 9.98 -3.64 -2.89
N PHE A 223 10.56 -4.01 -4.02
CA PHE A 223 10.43 -3.34 -5.30
C PHE A 223 10.32 -4.34 -6.45
N THR A 224 9.86 -3.88 -7.62
CA THR A 224 9.74 -4.67 -8.85
C THR A 224 10.24 -3.85 -10.05
N ARG A 225 10.69 -4.51 -11.12
CA ARG A 225 10.98 -3.84 -12.40
C ARG A 225 9.75 -3.68 -13.27
N GLU A 226 8.68 -4.39 -12.95
CA GLU A 226 7.49 -4.51 -13.77
C GLU A 226 6.47 -3.43 -13.42
N GLU A 227 6.50 -2.33 -14.18
CA GLU A 227 5.60 -1.19 -14.04
C GLU A 227 4.12 -1.59 -14.00
N GLU A 228 3.71 -2.56 -14.83
CA GLU A 228 2.33 -3.02 -14.91
C GLU A 228 1.85 -3.70 -13.61
N VAL A 229 2.72 -4.44 -12.92
CA VAL A 229 2.40 -5.02 -11.61
C VAL A 229 2.07 -3.90 -10.63
N VAL A 230 2.89 -2.86 -10.62
CA VAL A 230 2.71 -1.70 -9.75
C VAL A 230 1.42 -0.93 -10.09
N LYS A 231 1.07 -0.81 -11.37
CA LYS A 231 -0.19 -0.22 -11.80
C LYS A 231 -1.41 -1.00 -11.30
N GLN A 232 -1.36 -2.32 -11.34
CA GLN A 232 -2.45 -3.14 -10.80
C GLN A 232 -2.59 -2.99 -9.29
N TYR A 233 -1.49 -2.97 -8.53
CA TYR A 233 -1.54 -2.71 -7.09
C TYR A 233 -2.15 -1.34 -6.77
N ALA A 234 -1.80 -0.31 -7.54
CA ALA A 234 -2.38 1.02 -7.37
C ALA A 234 -3.89 1.05 -7.64
N LYS A 235 -4.35 0.38 -8.71
CA LYS A 235 -5.78 0.23 -9.01
C LYS A 235 -6.52 -0.50 -7.89
N PHE A 236 -5.99 -1.61 -7.41
CA PHE A 236 -6.63 -2.39 -6.34
C PHE A 236 -6.71 -1.59 -5.03
N CYS A 237 -5.66 -0.85 -4.69
CA CYS A 237 -5.66 0.06 -3.54
C CYS A 237 -6.80 1.10 -3.64
N ARG A 238 -6.98 1.72 -4.81
CA ARG A 238 -8.08 2.67 -5.08
C ARG A 238 -9.45 2.01 -5.03
N ARG A 239 -9.56 0.78 -5.52
CA ARG A 239 -10.82 0.04 -5.47
C ARG A 239 -11.28 -0.15 -4.03
N ARG A 240 -10.35 -0.56 -3.15
CA ARG A 240 -10.58 -0.74 -1.70
C ARG A 240 -10.74 0.58 -0.94
N CYS A 241 -10.05 1.63 -1.37
CA CYS A 241 -10.14 2.97 -0.79
C CYS A 241 -10.19 4.04 -1.91
N PRO A 242 -11.38 4.44 -2.36
CA PRO A 242 -11.54 5.44 -3.41
C PRO A 242 -10.96 6.82 -3.07
N HIS A 243 -10.68 7.08 -1.79
CA HIS A 243 -10.14 8.33 -1.28
C HIS A 243 -8.63 8.27 -1.02
N ALA A 244 -8.01 7.11 -1.24
CA ALA A 244 -6.57 6.94 -1.06
C ALA A 244 -5.81 7.79 -2.07
N ASN A 245 -4.89 8.60 -1.55
CA ASN A 245 -3.91 9.29 -2.37
C ASN A 245 -2.79 8.31 -2.73
N VAL A 246 -3.09 7.42 -3.68
CA VAL A 246 -2.11 6.43 -4.15
C VAL A 246 -1.04 7.15 -4.96
N VAL A 247 0.21 6.72 -4.81
CA VAL A 247 1.38 7.25 -5.50
C VAL A 247 2.26 6.11 -6.02
N TYR A 248 3.03 6.41 -7.07
CA TYR A 248 4.08 5.54 -7.60
C TYR A 248 5.44 6.07 -7.17
N LEU A 249 6.23 5.25 -6.49
CA LEU A 249 7.64 5.51 -6.26
C LEU A 249 8.43 4.84 -7.38
N GLN A 250 9.27 5.62 -8.07
CA GLN A 250 10.28 5.16 -9.01
C GLN A 250 11.66 5.47 -8.43
N MET A 251 12.57 4.50 -8.51
CA MET A 251 13.92 4.61 -7.98
C MET A 251 14.94 4.07 -8.98
N TRP A 252 16.07 4.76 -9.14
CA TRP A 252 17.20 4.26 -9.94
C TRP A 252 18.32 3.79 -9.04
N VAL A 253 18.50 2.48 -8.97
CA VAL A 253 19.53 1.84 -8.15
C VAL A 253 20.78 1.58 -8.99
N PRO A 254 21.96 2.09 -8.61
CA PRO A 254 23.19 1.80 -9.36
C PRO A 254 23.47 0.30 -9.47
N GLU A 255 23.93 -0.18 -10.63
CA GLU A 255 24.19 -1.61 -10.83
C GLU A 255 25.28 -2.17 -9.90
N HIS A 256 26.29 -1.35 -9.55
CA HIS A 256 27.34 -1.74 -8.62
C HIS A 256 26.81 -2.03 -7.21
N HIS A 257 25.69 -1.42 -6.78
CA HIS A 257 25.09 -1.73 -5.48
C HIS A 257 24.76 -3.22 -5.33
N PHE A 258 24.29 -3.85 -6.41
CA PHE A 258 23.99 -5.29 -6.40
C PHE A 258 25.24 -6.18 -6.41
N GLN A 259 26.40 -5.61 -6.78
CA GLN A 259 27.70 -6.29 -6.79
C GLN A 259 28.43 -6.12 -5.45
N ASP A 260 28.26 -4.97 -4.80
CA ASP A 260 28.96 -4.58 -3.57
C ASP A 260 28.36 -5.20 -2.30
N VAL A 261 27.13 -5.73 -2.38
CA VAL A 261 26.44 -6.37 -1.25
C VAL A 261 26.13 -7.83 -1.55
N ARG A 262 25.81 -8.61 -0.51
CA ARG A 262 25.58 -10.05 -0.65
C ARG A 262 24.22 -10.30 -1.29
N THR A 263 24.18 -10.25 -2.61
CA THR A 263 22.97 -10.47 -3.41
C THR A 263 22.81 -11.95 -3.75
N ALA A 264 21.61 -12.50 -3.55
CA ALA A 264 21.21 -13.80 -4.09
C ALA A 264 20.21 -13.60 -5.23
N LYS A 265 20.53 -14.16 -6.40
CA LYS A 265 19.58 -14.31 -7.51
C LYS A 265 19.02 -15.72 -7.44
N LEU A 266 17.73 -15.82 -7.12
CA LEU A 266 17.03 -17.09 -6.99
C LEU A 266 16.18 -17.29 -8.24
N GLU A 267 16.45 -18.37 -8.95
CA GLU A 267 15.52 -18.90 -9.95
C GLU A 267 14.50 -19.82 -9.28
N TYR A 268 13.42 -20.17 -9.99
CA TYR A 268 12.53 -21.21 -9.52
C TYR A 268 13.29 -22.54 -9.35
N GLY A 269 13.24 -23.10 -8.15
CA GLY A 269 13.93 -24.33 -7.78
C GLY A 269 13.72 -24.63 -6.29
N ASP A 270 14.31 -25.72 -5.79
CA ASP A 270 14.06 -26.19 -4.42
C ASP A 270 14.35 -25.14 -3.35
N LEU A 271 15.39 -24.34 -3.54
CA LEU A 271 15.77 -23.30 -2.61
C LEU A 271 14.72 -22.17 -2.54
N TRP A 272 14.27 -21.70 -3.69
CA TRP A 272 13.18 -20.71 -3.77
C TRP A 272 11.89 -21.27 -3.19
N ARG A 273 11.55 -22.53 -3.50
CA ARG A 273 10.33 -23.21 -3.02
C ARG A 273 10.31 -23.30 -1.50
N LYS A 274 11.42 -23.72 -0.89
CA LYS A 274 11.58 -23.73 0.57
C LYS A 274 11.45 -22.33 1.14
N LEU A 275 12.21 -21.36 0.63
CA LEU A 275 12.21 -20.00 1.16
C LEU A 275 10.81 -19.39 1.16
N VAL A 276 10.08 -19.47 0.05
CA VAL A 276 8.71 -18.96 -0.05
C VAL A 276 7.76 -19.72 0.87
N PHE A 277 7.83 -21.06 0.89
CA PHE A 277 6.98 -21.88 1.75
C PHE A 277 7.07 -21.46 3.22
N TYR A 278 8.28 -21.38 3.78
CA TYR A 278 8.47 -20.98 5.17
C TYR A 278 8.13 -19.50 5.40
N SER A 279 8.53 -18.60 4.50
CA SER A 279 8.27 -17.16 4.64
C SER A 279 6.78 -16.84 4.68
N ARG A 280 6.00 -17.41 3.76
CA ARG A 280 4.55 -17.17 3.66
C ARG A 280 3.74 -17.78 4.80
N ARG A 281 4.33 -18.73 5.53
CA ARG A 281 3.73 -19.37 6.70
C ARG A 281 4.13 -18.71 8.01
N ASN A 282 5.03 -17.72 7.96
CA ASN A 282 5.69 -17.18 9.13
C ASN A 282 6.35 -18.28 10.00
N ASP A 283 6.87 -19.33 9.34
CA ASP A 283 7.50 -20.48 10.00
C ASP A 283 9.02 -20.28 10.11
N THR A 284 9.63 -20.85 11.14
CA THR A 284 11.09 -20.87 11.29
C THR A 284 11.77 -21.53 10.09
N TYR A 285 12.76 -20.86 9.51
CA TYR A 285 13.53 -21.39 8.40
C TYR A 285 14.39 -22.60 8.80
N PRO A 286 14.45 -23.66 7.98
CA PRO A 286 15.47 -24.70 8.12
C PRO A 286 16.86 -24.12 7.84
N GLU A 287 17.91 -24.78 8.32
CA GLU A 287 19.28 -24.25 8.34
C GLU A 287 19.77 -23.74 6.97
N ASP A 288 19.51 -24.49 5.89
CA ASP A 288 19.91 -24.14 4.52
C ASP A 288 19.20 -22.87 3.99
N VAL A 289 17.93 -22.69 4.36
CA VAL A 289 17.14 -21.50 4.00
C VAL A 289 17.49 -20.31 4.89
N ASN A 290 17.67 -20.56 6.19
CA ASN A 290 18.04 -19.55 7.18
C ASN A 290 19.38 -18.94 6.83
N LYS A 291 20.31 -19.75 6.33
CA LYS A 291 21.59 -19.29 5.80
C LYS A 291 21.40 -18.19 4.75
N ILE A 292 20.50 -18.39 3.80
CA ILE A 292 20.23 -17.38 2.76
C ILE A 292 19.52 -16.16 3.34
N ALA A 293 18.49 -16.37 4.16
CA ALA A 293 17.72 -15.28 4.75
C ALA A 293 18.59 -14.35 5.62
N ARG A 294 19.61 -14.89 6.30
CA ARG A 294 20.51 -14.13 7.19
C ARG A 294 21.80 -13.65 6.52
N GLU A 295 22.38 -14.43 5.61
CA GLU A 295 23.65 -14.09 4.98
C GLU A 295 23.50 -13.23 3.72
N LYS A 296 22.28 -13.09 3.18
CA LYS A 296 22.03 -12.27 1.99
C LYS A 296 21.37 -10.96 2.38
N ASP A 297 21.89 -9.90 1.81
CA ASP A 297 21.38 -8.55 2.03
C ASP A 297 20.23 -8.23 1.07
N ILE A 298 20.31 -8.79 -0.15
CA ILE A 298 19.33 -8.63 -1.21
C ILE A 298 18.96 -10.01 -1.77
N ILE A 299 17.66 -10.25 -1.94
CA ILE A 299 17.14 -11.36 -2.72
C ILE A 299 16.46 -10.80 -3.96
N ILE A 300 16.88 -11.30 -5.12
CA ILE A 300 16.25 -11.05 -6.42
C ILE A 300 15.67 -12.38 -6.87
N GLY A 301 14.36 -12.46 -7.04
CA GLY A 301 13.75 -13.72 -7.44
C GLY A 301 12.31 -13.56 -7.91
N PRO A 302 11.74 -14.63 -8.46
CA PRO A 302 10.38 -14.60 -8.94
C PRO A 302 9.40 -14.43 -7.77
N VAL A 303 8.32 -13.72 -8.04
CA VAL A 303 7.23 -13.52 -7.08
C VAL A 303 6.44 -14.82 -6.97
N SER A 304 6.11 -15.23 -5.74
CA SER A 304 5.21 -16.37 -5.61
C SER A 304 3.82 -15.97 -6.11
N THR A 305 3.12 -16.89 -6.75
CA THR A 305 1.72 -16.63 -7.08
C THR A 305 1.00 -16.32 -5.78
N PRO A 306 -0.01 -15.48 -5.89
CA PRO A 306 -0.73 -14.96 -4.77
C PRO A 306 -0.98 -15.86 -3.55
N TRP A 307 -1.31 -17.14 -3.70
CA TRP A 307 -2.15 -17.88 -2.77
C TRP A 307 -1.47 -18.18 -1.42
N THR A 308 -1.38 -17.20 -0.51
CA THR A 308 -0.79 -17.37 0.84
C THR A 308 -1.45 -18.55 1.57
N GLY A 309 -2.77 -18.73 1.40
CA GLY A 309 -3.50 -19.87 1.95
C GLY A 309 -3.11 -21.22 1.44
N HIS A 310 -2.78 -21.29 0.16
CA HIS A 310 -2.30 -22.51 -0.43
C HIS A 310 -1.00 -22.95 0.26
N PHE A 311 -0.09 -22.02 0.58
CA PHE A 311 1.12 -22.34 1.35
C PHE A 311 0.82 -22.79 2.79
N GLN A 312 -0.18 -22.19 3.45
CA GLN A 312 -0.60 -22.60 4.80
C GLN A 312 -1.25 -23.99 4.83
N LYS A 313 -1.94 -24.39 3.75
CA LYS A 313 -2.56 -25.71 3.59
C LYS A 313 -1.57 -26.79 3.14
N MET A 314 -0.45 -26.42 2.52
CA MET A 314 0.59 -27.37 2.11
C MET A 314 1.27 -28.03 3.31
N LYS A 315 1.53 -29.34 3.21
CA LYS A 315 2.23 -30.09 4.27
C LYS A 315 3.74 -30.00 4.15
N THR A 316 4.24 -29.73 2.95
CA THR A 316 5.67 -29.67 2.66
C THR A 316 5.96 -28.69 1.54
N TRP A 317 7.14 -28.07 1.57
CA TRP A 317 7.63 -27.21 0.48
C TRP A 317 7.69 -27.94 -0.88
N LYS A 318 7.72 -29.28 -0.88
CA LYS A 318 7.66 -30.09 -2.11
C LYS A 318 6.32 -30.00 -2.84
N GLU A 319 5.27 -29.47 -2.21
CA GLU A 319 3.99 -29.19 -2.85
C GLU A 319 3.96 -27.84 -3.58
N VAL A 320 4.96 -26.97 -3.33
CA VAL A 320 5.15 -25.75 -4.12
C VAL A 320 5.56 -26.15 -5.54
N THR A 321 4.83 -25.73 -6.56
CA THR A 321 5.09 -26.06 -7.96
C THR A 321 5.33 -24.81 -8.79
N GLU A 322 5.63 -24.96 -10.09
CA GLU A 322 5.79 -23.83 -11.01
C GLU A 322 4.49 -23.03 -11.18
N ARG A 323 3.33 -23.66 -10.92
CA ARG A 323 2.04 -22.97 -10.84
C ARG A 323 2.01 -21.96 -9.70
N ASN A 324 2.90 -22.09 -8.72
CA ASN A 324 3.06 -21.15 -7.63
C ASN A 324 4.04 -20.02 -7.94
N VAL A 325 4.48 -19.85 -9.20
CA VAL A 325 5.33 -18.74 -9.65
C VAL A 325 4.54 -17.75 -10.50
N TRP A 326 4.62 -16.47 -10.17
CA TRP A 326 4.10 -15.40 -11.02
C TRP A 326 5.04 -15.20 -12.22
N ARG A 327 4.63 -15.68 -13.40
CA ARG A 327 5.49 -15.76 -14.61
C ARG A 327 6.06 -14.42 -15.09
N ASN A 328 5.42 -13.30 -14.76
CA ASN A 328 5.79 -11.97 -15.25
C ASN A 328 6.26 -11.02 -14.12
N GLY A 329 6.84 -11.54 -13.03
CA GLY A 329 7.19 -10.70 -11.88
C GLY A 329 8.50 -11.12 -11.22
N GLY A 330 9.43 -10.17 -11.13
CA GLY A 330 10.63 -10.25 -10.32
C GLY A 330 10.58 -9.25 -9.17
N LYS A 331 10.90 -9.70 -7.95
CA LYS A 331 11.03 -8.82 -6.79
C LYS A 331 12.49 -8.61 -6.45
N TYR A 332 12.80 -7.36 -6.12
CA TYR A 332 14.04 -6.93 -5.50
C TYR A 332 13.74 -6.65 -4.03
N VAL A 333 14.35 -7.42 -3.14
CA VAL A 333 13.98 -7.42 -1.73
C VAL A 333 15.20 -7.20 -0.87
N TRP A 334 15.24 -6.05 -0.20
CA TRP A 334 16.28 -5.73 0.78
C TRP A 334 15.85 -6.21 2.16
N MET A 335 16.67 -7.08 2.72
CA MET A 335 16.39 -7.80 3.95
C MET A 335 17.07 -7.11 5.14
N ASN A 336 18.29 -6.62 4.93
CA ASN A 336 19.10 -5.99 5.98
C ASN A 336 18.84 -4.47 6.06
N GLU A 337 18.69 -3.94 7.27
CA GLU A 337 18.44 -2.51 7.53
C GLU A 337 19.63 -1.62 7.16
N GLU A 338 20.86 -2.00 7.50
CA GLU A 338 22.07 -1.25 7.17
C GLU A 338 22.23 -1.09 5.65
N VAL A 339 21.87 -2.12 4.89
CA VAL A 339 21.91 -2.07 3.42
C VAL A 339 20.81 -1.19 2.84
N VAL A 340 19.64 -1.11 3.48
CA VAL A 340 18.60 -0.13 3.13
C VAL A 340 19.06 1.30 3.43
N THR A 341 19.79 1.52 4.52
CA THR A 341 20.39 2.83 4.83
C THR A 341 21.42 3.24 3.78
N LYS A 342 22.34 2.34 3.42
CA LYS A 342 23.30 2.58 2.32
C LYS A 342 22.61 2.85 0.99
N LEU A 343 21.58 2.07 0.66
CA LEU A 343 20.77 2.29 -0.55
C LEU A 343 20.16 3.69 -0.55
N SER A 344 19.62 4.14 0.58
CA SER A 344 18.99 5.45 0.72
C SER A 344 19.95 6.59 0.36
N GLU A 345 21.22 6.51 0.76
CA GLU A 345 22.25 7.47 0.36
C GLU A 345 22.57 7.37 -1.15
N LEU A 346 22.70 6.16 -1.70
CA LEU A 346 23.04 5.94 -3.10
C LEU A 346 21.97 6.44 -4.09
N VAL A 347 20.72 6.49 -3.66
CA VAL A 347 19.57 6.93 -4.47
C VAL A 347 19.15 8.38 -4.18
N ARG A 348 19.96 9.14 -3.44
CA ARG A 348 19.75 10.58 -3.26
C ARG A 348 19.67 11.29 -4.61
N GLY A 349 18.58 12.02 -4.84
CA GLY A 349 18.29 12.68 -6.13
C GLY A 349 17.92 11.72 -7.28
N LYS A 350 17.70 10.44 -6.97
CA LYS A 350 17.33 9.36 -7.92
C LYS A 350 16.05 8.64 -7.49
N VAL A 351 15.16 9.36 -6.82
CA VAL A 351 13.84 8.89 -6.43
C VAL A 351 12.81 9.91 -6.91
N ASN A 352 11.85 9.43 -7.68
CA ASN A 352 10.70 10.20 -8.13
C ASN A 352 9.43 9.62 -7.53
N ILE A 353 8.51 10.49 -7.14
CA ILE A 353 7.17 10.11 -6.69
C ILE A 353 6.16 10.72 -7.65
N TYR A 354 5.29 9.88 -8.20
CA TYR A 354 4.24 10.30 -9.14
C TYR A 354 2.87 10.14 -8.50
N GLY A 355 2.03 11.15 -8.66
CA GLY A 355 0.60 11.03 -8.41
C GLY A 355 -0.05 10.09 -9.42
N THR A 356 -1.09 9.38 -8.99
CA THR A 356 -1.74 8.33 -9.79
C THR A 356 -2.95 8.79 -10.61
N HIS A 357 -3.32 10.08 -10.62
CA HIS A 357 -4.48 10.58 -11.40
C HIS A 357 -4.37 10.18 -12.88
N GLU A 358 -5.44 10.39 -13.67
CA GLU A 358 -5.60 9.93 -15.09
C GLU A 358 -4.33 9.98 -15.95
N ARG A 359 -3.36 10.84 -15.60
CA ARG A 359 -1.96 10.78 -16.04
C ARG A 359 -1.00 10.81 -14.84
N LEU A 360 0.05 9.99 -14.93
CA LEU A 360 1.17 10.00 -13.98
C LEU A 360 1.82 11.38 -13.97
N THR A 361 1.68 12.09 -12.84
CA THR A 361 2.19 13.45 -12.69
C THR A 361 3.28 13.44 -11.64
N LEU A 362 4.48 13.91 -11.99
CA LEU A 362 5.59 14.01 -11.04
C LEU A 362 5.21 14.98 -9.91
N ILE A 363 5.41 14.56 -8.67
CA ILE A 363 5.27 15.43 -7.51
C ILE A 363 6.58 16.22 -7.38
N ALA A 364 6.53 17.51 -7.71
CA ALA A 364 7.72 18.37 -7.73
C ALA A 364 8.39 18.52 -6.35
N GLU A 365 7.60 18.49 -5.29
CA GLU A 365 8.06 18.62 -3.90
C GLU A 365 7.72 17.35 -3.10
N PRO A 366 8.43 16.22 -3.32
CA PRO A 366 8.13 14.96 -2.64
C PRO A 366 8.39 14.99 -1.12
N TRP A 367 9.00 16.05 -0.60
CA TRP A 367 9.15 16.31 0.84
C TRP A 367 7.96 17.02 1.47
N ALA A 368 7.04 17.54 0.65
CA ALA A 368 5.80 18.16 1.11
C ALA A 368 4.64 17.15 1.15
N LEU A 369 4.95 15.85 1.12
CA LEU A 369 3.94 14.80 1.19
C LEU A 369 3.28 14.76 2.58
#